data_AF-A0A543Q3X4-F1
#
_entry.id   AF-A0A543Q3X4-F1
#
_cell.length_a   1.000
_cell.length_b   1.000
_cell.length_c   1.000
_cell.angle_alpha   90.00
_cell.angle_beta   90.00
_cell.angle_gamma   90.00
#
_symmetry.space_group_name_H-M   'P 1'
#
loop_
_entity.id
_entity.type
_entity.pdbx_description
1 polymer ?
#
loop_
_entity_poly.entity_id
_entity_poly.type
_entity_poly.pdbx_seq_one_letter_code
_entity_poly.pdbx_strand_id
1 'polypeptide(L)'
;MPETDGLHGHGDSVFAIQRPGQIRVFTLLEARQIFPLVRNITAQAVDELSPVLESMRANMGNHPILQQQEIHYEEIVQRWINKMERLGVVVSGLWLVDFDTGDGYLCWRHPEPVLGYYHGHEQGFGQRRPLQEVIREQQPEWADCTPMI
;
A
#
# COMPACT_ATOMS: atom_id res chain seq x y z
N MET A 1 -4.34 -26.17 41.11
CA MET A 1 -4.72 -26.79 39.83
C MET A 1 -5.41 -25.73 38.98
N PRO A 2 -4.95 -25.51 37.75
CA PRO A 2 -5.91 -25.32 36.67
C PRO A 2 -5.59 -26.19 35.45
N GLU A 3 -6.62 -26.88 34.98
CA GLU A 3 -6.70 -27.55 33.68
C GLU A 3 -7.58 -26.72 32.74
N THR A 4 -7.17 -26.73 31.46
CA THR A 4 -7.92 -26.49 30.21
C THR A 4 -8.61 -25.14 29.99
N ASP A 5 -8.27 -24.44 28.91
CA ASP A 5 -8.90 -24.74 27.62
C ASP A 5 -8.16 -24.06 26.47
N GLY A 6 -7.97 -24.81 25.39
CA GLY A 6 -7.35 -24.35 24.16
C GLY A 6 -8.41 -23.82 23.22
N LEU A 7 -8.21 -22.60 22.72
CA LEU A 7 -8.97 -22.07 21.59
C LEU A 7 -7.99 -21.60 20.52
N HIS A 8 -7.68 -22.52 19.60
CA HIS A 8 -7.19 -22.19 18.27
C HIS A 8 -8.33 -21.49 17.51
N GLY A 9 -8.27 -20.18 17.40
CA GLY A 9 -9.07 -19.40 16.46
C GLY A 9 -8.32 -19.26 15.13
N HIS A 10 -8.63 -20.11 14.15
CA HIS A 10 -8.33 -19.83 12.75
C HIS A 10 -9.50 -19.08 12.13
N GLY A 11 -9.20 -17.97 11.45
CA GLY A 11 -10.00 -17.49 10.32
C GLY A 11 -11.10 -16.48 10.65
N ASP A 12 -10.72 -15.27 11.03
CA ASP A 12 -11.40 -14.04 10.60
C ASP A 12 -10.36 -12.92 10.65
N SER A 13 -9.67 -12.68 9.53
CA SER A 13 -8.70 -11.60 9.43
C SER A 13 -9.45 -10.27 9.35
N VAL A 14 -9.97 -9.82 10.49
CA VAL A 14 -10.49 -8.47 10.66
C VAL A 14 -9.29 -7.53 10.53
N PHE A 15 -9.07 -6.98 9.34
CA PHE A 15 -8.08 -5.95 9.13
C PHE A 15 -8.44 -4.77 10.02
N ALA A 16 -7.66 -4.52 11.07
CA ALA A 16 -7.89 -3.42 11.99
C ALA A 16 -7.87 -2.10 11.20
N ILE A 17 -9.02 -1.43 11.09
CA ILE A 17 -9.12 -0.10 10.48
C ILE A 17 -8.47 0.87 11.46
N GLN A 18 -7.28 1.35 11.10
CA GLN A 18 -6.50 2.27 11.93
C GLN A 18 -7.08 3.70 11.83
N ARG A 19 -6.69 4.57 12.78
CA ARG A 19 -6.96 6.01 12.65
C ARG A 19 -6.13 6.54 11.47
N PRO A 20 -6.69 7.43 10.63
CA PRO A 20 -5.94 8.04 9.53
C PRO A 20 -4.63 8.67 10.04
N GLY A 21 -3.52 8.44 9.32
CA GLY A 21 -2.21 9.03 9.63
C GLY A 21 -1.31 8.24 10.61
N GLN A 22 -1.72 7.06 11.10
CA GLN A 22 -0.81 6.16 11.82
C GLN A 22 -0.12 5.21 10.85
N ILE A 23 1.21 5.36 10.71
CA ILE A 23 2.04 4.40 9.97
C ILE A 23 2.11 3.10 10.79
N ARG A 24 1.77 1.99 10.16
CA ARG A 24 1.88 0.66 10.76
C ARG A 24 3.20 0.03 10.33
N VAL A 25 3.88 -0.59 11.29
CA VAL A 25 5.01 -1.48 11.01
C VAL A 25 4.45 -2.86 10.62
N PHE A 26 4.93 -3.39 9.49
CA PHE A 26 4.51 -4.66 8.90
C PHE A 26 5.65 -5.65 8.86
N THR A 27 5.33 -6.91 9.17
CA THR A 27 6.10 -8.04 8.67
C THR A 27 5.83 -8.26 7.18
N LEU A 28 6.72 -8.98 6.49
CA LEU A 28 6.51 -9.37 5.10
C LEU A 28 5.24 -10.21 4.91
N LEU A 29 4.89 -11.04 5.90
CA LEU A 29 3.67 -11.84 5.88
C LEU A 29 2.43 -10.95 5.93
N GLU A 30 2.36 -10.02 6.88
CA GLU A 30 1.23 -9.09 7.00
C GLU A 30 1.10 -8.21 5.76
N ALA A 31 2.21 -7.67 5.24
CA ALA A 31 2.19 -6.88 4.01
C ALA A 31 1.62 -7.69 2.84
N ARG A 32 2.02 -8.96 2.69
CA ARG A 32 1.48 -9.87 1.66
C ARG A 32 0.00 -10.20 1.87
N GLN A 33 -0.48 -10.26 3.11
CA GLN A 33 -1.90 -10.50 3.40
C GLN A 33 -2.77 -9.31 2.98
N ILE A 34 -2.31 -8.07 3.20
CA ILE A 34 -3.08 -6.87 2.82
C ILE A 34 -2.88 -6.48 1.35
N PHE A 35 -1.78 -6.90 0.74
CA PHE A 35 -1.38 -6.52 -0.62
C PHE A 35 -2.47 -6.73 -1.69
N PRO A 36 -3.21 -7.86 -1.73
CA PRO A 36 -4.31 -8.03 -2.69
C PRO A 36 -5.38 -6.94 -2.58
N LEU A 37 -5.69 -6.49 -1.36
CA LEU A 37 -6.65 -5.41 -1.13
C LEU A 37 -6.10 -4.07 -1.62
N VAL A 38 -4.85 -3.74 -1.29
CA VAL A 38 -4.16 -2.52 -1.77
C VAL A 38 -4.14 -2.46 -3.30
N ARG A 39 -3.78 -3.59 -3.95
CA ARG A 39 -3.76 -3.72 -5.41
C ARG A 39 -5.16 -3.51 -6.00
N ASN A 40 -6.18 -4.11 -5.42
CA ASN A 40 -7.56 -3.98 -5.89
C ASN A 40 -8.09 -2.55 -5.76
N ILE A 41 -7.88 -1.91 -4.61
CA ILE A 41 -8.31 -0.52 -4.39
C ILE A 41 -7.60 0.42 -5.37
N THR A 42 -6.29 0.21 -5.59
CA THR A 42 -5.50 1.02 -6.52
C THR A 42 -5.95 0.82 -7.96
N ALA A 43 -6.20 -0.43 -8.38
CA ALA A 43 -6.72 -0.72 -9.72
C ALA A 43 -8.08 -0.05 -9.96
N GLN A 44 -9.01 -0.15 -9.00
CA GLN A 44 -10.31 0.53 -9.09
C GLN A 44 -10.18 2.05 -9.21
N ALA A 45 -9.26 2.67 -8.45
CA ALA A 45 -9.03 4.11 -8.52
C ALA A 45 -8.41 4.54 -9.86
N VAL A 46 -7.51 3.72 -10.43
CA VAL A 46 -6.94 3.94 -11.77
C VAL A 46 -8.03 3.85 -12.84
N ASP A 47 -8.90 2.84 -12.76
CA ASP A 47 -10.02 2.66 -13.69
C ASP A 47 -11.03 3.80 -13.58
N GLU A 48 -11.35 4.26 -12.36
CA GLU A 48 -12.22 5.41 -12.10
C GLU A 48 -11.63 6.72 -12.64
N LEU A 49 -10.29 6.87 -12.59
CA LEU A 49 -9.59 8.06 -13.06
C LEU A 49 -9.43 8.13 -14.59
N SER A 50 -9.38 6.97 -15.26
CA SER A 50 -9.22 6.88 -16.71
C SER A 50 -10.15 7.79 -17.53
N PRO A 51 -11.49 7.78 -17.34
CA PRO A 51 -12.39 8.66 -18.09
C PRO A 51 -12.21 10.15 -17.77
N VAL A 52 -11.79 10.50 -16.55
CA VAL A 52 -11.51 11.90 -16.16
C VAL A 52 -10.31 12.42 -16.94
N LEU A 53 -9.23 11.64 -17.01
CA LEU A 53 -8.03 12.00 -17.77
C LEU A 53 -8.30 12.14 -19.27
N GLU A 54 -9.13 11.26 -19.84
CA GLU A 54 -9.52 11.35 -21.25
C GLU A 54 -10.35 12.61 -21.51
N SER A 55 -11.30 12.92 -20.62
CA SER A 55 -12.10 14.14 -20.68
C SER A 55 -11.24 15.40 -20.60
N MET A 56 -10.26 15.44 -19.69
CA MET A 56 -9.31 16.56 -19.57
C MET A 56 -8.50 16.75 -20.87
N ARG A 57 -7.99 15.65 -21.43
CA ARG A 57 -7.23 15.68 -22.69
C ARG A 57 -8.07 16.19 -23.85
N ALA A 58 -9.33 15.76 -23.96
CA ALA A 58 -10.26 16.18 -25.00
C ALA A 58 -10.68 17.65 -24.87
N ASN A 59 -10.68 18.20 -23.65
CA ASN A 59 -11.18 19.55 -23.34
C ASN A 59 -10.07 20.56 -23.00
N MET A 60 -8.83 20.34 -23.48
CA MET A 60 -7.65 21.15 -23.15
C MET A 60 -7.76 22.66 -23.46
N GLY A 61 -8.77 23.09 -24.21
CA GLY A 61 -9.07 24.51 -24.49
C GLY A 61 -10.28 25.09 -23.73
N ASN A 62 -10.97 24.31 -22.89
CA ASN A 62 -12.19 24.74 -22.20
C ASN A 62 -11.97 24.83 -20.69
N HIS A 63 -11.55 26.02 -20.24
CA HIS A 63 -11.07 26.28 -18.87
C HIS A 63 -12.09 25.90 -17.77
N PRO A 64 -13.40 26.21 -17.87
CA PRO A 64 -14.39 25.75 -16.89
C PRO A 64 -14.54 24.23 -16.80
N ILE A 65 -14.50 23.52 -17.93
CA ILE A 65 -14.59 22.05 -17.94
C ILE A 65 -13.33 21.45 -17.33
N LEU A 66 -12.15 21.98 -17.66
CA LEU A 66 -10.89 21.53 -17.08
C LEU A 66 -10.88 21.64 -15.56
N GLN A 67 -11.31 22.79 -15.01
CA GLN A 67 -11.42 22.97 -13.55
C GLN A 67 -12.35 21.95 -12.90
N GLN A 68 -13.49 21.64 -13.51
CA GLN A 68 -14.39 20.60 -12.97
C GLN A 68 -13.76 19.22 -12.99
N GLN A 69 -12.99 18.89 -14.04
CA GLN A 69 -12.29 17.60 -14.11
C GLN A 69 -11.11 17.53 -13.14
N GLU A 70 -10.40 18.64 -12.88
CA GLU A 70 -9.34 18.73 -11.87
C GLU A 70 -9.89 18.41 -10.47
N ILE A 71 -11.04 18.97 -10.10
CA ILE A 71 -11.71 18.66 -8.82
C ILE A 71 -12.02 17.16 -8.74
N HIS A 72 -12.57 16.57 -9.81
CA HIS A 72 -12.91 15.15 -9.82
C HIS A 72 -11.66 14.25 -9.75
N TYR A 73 -10.58 14.64 -10.44
CA TYR A 73 -9.27 14.00 -10.32
C TYR A 73 -8.78 13.99 -8.87
N GLU A 74 -8.81 15.16 -8.22
CA GLU A 74 -8.38 15.32 -6.83
C GLU A 74 -9.24 14.48 -5.89
N GLU A 75 -10.56 14.45 -6.06
CA GLU A 75 -11.46 13.64 -5.24
C GLU A 75 -11.16 12.14 -5.31
N ILE A 76 -10.89 11.61 -6.51
CA ILE A 76 -10.55 10.20 -6.70
C ILE A 76 -9.21 9.89 -6.02
N VAL A 77 -8.20 10.71 -6.26
CA VAL A 77 -6.86 10.54 -5.67
C VAL A 77 -6.92 10.65 -4.14
N GLN A 78 -7.61 11.64 -3.60
CA GLN A 78 -7.78 11.81 -2.16
C GLN A 78 -8.55 10.63 -1.54
N ARG A 79 -9.58 10.12 -2.20
CA ARG A 79 -10.30 8.92 -1.73
C ARG A 79 -9.38 7.70 -1.70
N TRP A 80 -8.51 7.55 -2.69
CA TRP A 80 -7.51 6.48 -2.70
C TRP A 80 -6.49 6.64 -1.57
N ILE A 81 -5.90 7.83 -1.39
CA ILE A 81 -4.96 8.14 -0.30
C ILE A 81 -5.58 7.77 1.05
N ASN A 82 -6.78 8.27 1.33
CA ASN A 82 -7.50 7.99 2.57
C ASN A 82 -7.71 6.48 2.83
N LYS A 83 -7.91 5.67 1.78
CA LYS A 83 -8.04 4.21 1.92
C LYS A 83 -6.68 3.58 2.23
N MET A 84 -5.59 4.02 1.60
CA MET A 84 -4.24 3.52 1.86
C MET A 84 -3.80 3.83 3.30
N GLU A 85 -4.01 5.07 3.75
CA GLU A 85 -3.67 5.50 5.12
C GLU A 85 -4.45 4.72 6.18
N ARG A 86 -5.74 4.40 5.93
CA ARG A 86 -6.56 3.57 6.83
C ARG A 86 -6.07 2.13 6.94
N LEU A 87 -5.36 1.64 5.92
CA LEU A 87 -4.70 0.35 5.93
C LEU A 87 -3.33 0.41 6.61
N GLY A 88 -2.85 1.61 6.99
CA GLY A 88 -1.54 1.85 7.60
C GLY A 88 -0.39 1.89 6.58
N VAL A 89 -0.70 1.97 5.29
CA VAL A 89 0.28 2.00 4.20
C VAL A 89 0.67 3.45 3.89
N VAL A 90 1.95 3.68 3.64
CA VAL A 90 2.48 5.00 3.30
C VAL A 90 2.29 5.26 1.80
N VAL A 91 1.76 6.43 1.46
CA VAL A 91 1.63 6.87 0.06
C VAL A 91 2.83 7.73 -0.29
N SER A 92 3.70 7.22 -1.15
CA SER A 92 4.94 7.89 -1.56
C SER A 92 4.83 8.55 -2.94
N GLY A 93 3.72 8.33 -3.65
CA GLY A 93 3.41 8.97 -4.92
C GLY A 93 2.09 8.47 -5.50
N LEU A 94 1.71 8.98 -6.67
CA LEU A 94 0.51 8.53 -7.36
C LEU A 94 0.63 7.04 -7.71
N TRP A 95 -0.25 6.22 -7.14
CA TRP A 95 -0.24 4.76 -7.27
C TRP A 95 1.04 4.06 -6.79
N LEU A 96 1.81 4.75 -5.96
CA LEU A 96 3.05 4.28 -5.35
C LEU A 96 2.86 4.23 -3.84
N VAL A 97 3.05 3.05 -3.27
CA VAL A 97 2.82 2.80 -1.84
C VAL A 97 3.96 2.00 -1.23
N ASP A 98 4.21 2.27 0.04
CA ASP A 98 5.27 1.69 0.83
C ASP A 98 4.69 1.09 2.12
N PHE A 99 5.06 -0.15 2.43
CA PHE A 99 4.77 -0.79 3.72
C PHE A 99 6.01 -0.65 4.59
N ASP A 100 5.90 0.10 5.67
CA ASP A 100 7.00 0.27 6.63
C ASP A 100 7.25 -1.04 7.37
N THR A 101 8.50 -1.49 7.39
CA THR A 101 8.93 -2.67 8.16
C THR A 101 9.65 -2.30 9.44
N GLY A 102 9.81 -1.00 9.74
CA GLY A 102 10.62 -0.49 10.84
C GLY A 102 12.10 -0.31 10.49
N ASP A 103 12.61 -1.10 9.54
CA ASP A 103 13.99 -1.00 9.02
C ASP A 103 14.07 -0.31 7.65
N GLY A 104 12.92 -0.19 6.98
CA GLY A 104 12.79 0.31 5.63
C GLY A 104 11.38 0.08 5.10
N TYR A 105 11.26 0.08 3.78
CA TYR A 105 9.98 0.03 3.09
C TYR A 105 9.93 -1.10 2.09
N LEU A 106 8.90 -1.94 2.18
CA LEU A 106 8.47 -2.80 1.07
C LEU A 106 7.70 -1.93 0.09
N CYS A 107 8.26 -1.73 -1.08
CA CYS A 107 7.76 -0.75 -2.04
C CYS A 107 7.02 -1.43 -3.19
N TRP A 108 5.87 -0.87 -3.56
CA TRP A 108 5.08 -1.32 -4.70
C TRP A 108 4.50 -0.16 -5.50
N ARG A 109 4.58 -0.28 -6.83
CA ARG A 109 3.93 0.65 -7.75
C ARG A 109 2.98 -0.07 -8.69
N HIS A 110 1.77 0.43 -8.85
CA HIS A 110 0.86 -0.09 -9.88
C HIS A 110 1.50 0.06 -11.28
N PRO A 111 1.42 -0.95 -12.18
CA PRO A 111 0.68 -2.21 -12.09
C PRO A 111 1.54 -3.45 -11.76
N GLU A 112 2.59 -3.32 -10.95
CA GLU A 112 3.47 -4.45 -10.61
C GLU A 112 2.67 -5.64 -10.03
N PRO A 113 2.96 -6.89 -10.44
CA PRO A 113 2.11 -8.03 -10.07
C PRO A 113 2.30 -8.49 -8.63
N VAL A 114 3.46 -8.18 -8.03
CA VAL A 114 3.89 -8.69 -6.73
C VAL A 114 4.59 -7.59 -5.92
N LEU A 115 4.54 -7.71 -4.59
CA LEU A 115 5.37 -6.93 -3.67
C LEU A 115 6.80 -7.50 -3.70
N GLY A 116 7.66 -6.91 -4.55
CA GLY A 116 8.93 -7.50 -4.95
C GLY A 116 10.17 -6.65 -4.69
N TYR A 117 10.01 -5.44 -4.12
CA TYR A 117 11.11 -4.50 -3.94
C TYR A 117 11.16 -3.96 -2.51
N TYR A 118 12.37 -3.59 -2.08
CA TYR A 118 12.64 -3.00 -0.79
C TYR A 118 13.61 -1.82 -0.93
N HIS A 119 13.44 -0.77 -0.13
CA HIS A 119 14.44 0.29 0.04
C HIS A 119 14.52 0.73 1.50
N GLY A 120 15.67 1.23 1.92
CA GLY A 120 15.82 1.84 3.26
C GLY A 120 15.08 3.17 3.39
N HIS A 121 14.92 3.67 4.62
CA HIS A 121 14.20 4.92 4.89
C HIS A 121 14.83 6.15 4.22
N GLU A 122 16.17 6.20 4.14
CA GLU A 122 16.93 7.28 3.48
C GLU A 122 17.00 7.12 1.96
N GLN A 123 16.47 6.02 1.42
CA GLN A 123 16.53 5.68 0.01
C GLN A 123 15.17 5.96 -0.64
N GLY A 124 15.18 6.54 -1.84
CA GLY A 124 13.95 6.72 -2.63
C GLY A 124 13.65 5.52 -3.53
N PHE A 125 12.47 5.55 -4.17
CA PHE A 125 12.00 4.53 -5.12
C PHE A 125 13.05 4.07 -6.14
N GLY A 126 13.87 4.99 -6.67
CA GLY A 126 14.89 4.69 -7.68
C GLY A 126 16.06 3.83 -7.19
N GLN A 127 16.22 3.68 -5.87
CA GLN A 127 17.28 2.90 -5.24
C GLN A 127 16.76 1.56 -4.68
N ARG A 128 15.51 1.20 -4.97
CA ARG A 128 14.91 -0.05 -4.51
C ARG A 128 15.65 -1.27 -5.04
N ARG A 129 15.81 -2.26 -4.19
CA ARG A 129 16.49 -3.52 -4.46
C ARG A 129 15.47 -4.65 -4.56
N PRO A 130 15.73 -5.70 -5.37
CA PRO A 130 14.91 -6.89 -5.37
C PRO A 130 14.81 -7.49 -3.97
N LEU A 131 13.58 -7.74 -3.52
CA LEU A 131 13.30 -8.19 -2.16
C LEU A 131 14.05 -9.48 -1.80
N GLN A 132 14.15 -10.41 -2.76
CA GLN A 132 14.84 -11.69 -2.56
C GLN A 132 16.34 -11.54 -2.32
N GLU A 133 16.97 -10.51 -2.90
CA GLU A 133 18.40 -10.22 -2.67
C GLU A 133 18.59 -9.66 -1.26
N VAL A 134 17.74 -8.72 -0.85
CA VAL A 134 17.79 -8.13 0.50
C VAL A 134 17.61 -9.20 1.57
N ILE A 135 16.60 -10.07 1.42
CA ILE A 135 16.36 -11.16 2.38
C ILE A 135 17.56 -12.12 2.46
N ARG A 136 18.16 -12.47 1.31
CA ARG A 136 19.32 -13.37 1.27
C ARG A 136 20.55 -12.77 1.95
N GLU A 137 20.81 -11.49 1.71
CA GLU A 137 22.00 -10.81 2.22
C GLU A 137 21.88 -10.42 3.69
N GLN A 138 20.71 -9.95 4.12
CA GLN A 138 20.54 -9.29 5.41
C GLN A 138 19.78 -10.14 6.43
N GLN A 139 18.99 -11.13 5.98
CA GLN A 139 18.13 -11.97 6.83
C GLN A 139 17.38 -11.15 7.90
N PRO A 140 16.59 -10.14 7.48
CA PRO A 140 15.98 -9.23 8.44
C PRO A 140 14.82 -9.88 9.18
N GLU A 141 14.59 -9.48 10.44
CA GLU A 141 13.55 -10.07 11.30
C GLU A 141 12.14 -9.88 10.73
N TRP A 142 11.89 -8.77 10.03
CA TRP A 142 10.59 -8.54 9.37
C TRP A 142 10.29 -9.52 8.23
N ALA A 143 11.31 -10.21 7.69
CA ALA A 143 11.14 -11.22 6.64
C ALA A 143 10.83 -12.61 7.22
N ASP A 144 11.15 -12.84 8.49
CA ASP A 144 10.90 -14.10 9.16
C ASP A 144 9.43 -14.25 9.52
N CYS A 145 8.87 -15.43 9.25
CA CYS A 145 7.46 -15.75 9.51
C CYS A 145 7.15 -16.01 10.98
N THR A 146 8.07 -15.70 11.90
CA THR A 146 7.87 -15.93 13.33
C THR A 146 7.33 -14.65 13.94
N PRO A 147 6.05 -14.58 14.34
CA PRO A 147 5.58 -13.45 15.12
C PRO A 147 6.46 -13.38 16.38
N MET A 148 7.10 -12.24 16.62
CA MET A 148 7.71 -11.99 17.93
C MET A 148 6.59 -12.01 18.97
N ILE A 149 6.62 -13.04 19.81
CA ILE A 149 5.68 -13.30 20.91
C ILE A 149 6.06 -12.44 22.11
#